data_AF-A0A522N7J1-F1
#
_entry.id   AF-A0A522N7J1-F1
#
_cell.length_a   1.000
_cell.length_b   1.000
_cell.length_c   1.000
_cell.angle_alpha   90.00
_cell.angle_beta   90.00
_cell.angle_gamma   90.00
#
_symmetry.space_group_name_H-M   'P 1'
#
loop_
_entity.id
_entity.type
_entity.pdbx_description
1 polymer ?
#
loop_
_entity_poly.entity_id
_entity_poly.type
_entity_poly.pdbx_seq_one_letter_code
_entity_poly.pdbx_strand_id
1 'polypeptide(L)'
;MTRRGIAWTLGIIAVLASVIPAFAGVDEPIAIHHLDHSGLVLLGAAAAFFVRDPSAKGSPASGARWLVLTVLAPIAMMFVMWPSLYDYLDAHASLHALEHLVLAALGYVAVAAGERYVRGVGATMGVLMFVMAVLSAAGYGVMKP
;
A
#
# COMPACT_ATOMS: atom_id res chain seq x y z
N MET A 1 -18.12 7.44 -15.12
CA MET A 1 -17.31 6.25 -14.79
C MET A 1 -17.90 5.57 -13.56
N THR A 2 -18.02 4.24 -13.52
CA THR A 2 -18.56 3.53 -12.33
C THR A 2 -17.50 3.45 -11.21
N ARG A 3 -17.91 3.26 -9.94
CA ARG A 3 -16.95 3.11 -8.82
C ARG A 3 -15.97 1.93 -9.05
N ARG A 4 -16.48 0.84 -9.62
CA ARG A 4 -15.67 -0.30 -10.06
C ARG A 4 -14.69 0.09 -11.17
N GLY A 5 -15.12 0.91 -12.12
CA GLY A 5 -14.23 1.48 -13.14
C GLY A 5 -13.08 2.28 -12.53
N ILE A 6 -13.37 3.15 -11.56
CA ILE A 6 -12.34 3.91 -10.81
C ILE A 6 -11.35 2.96 -10.12
N ALA A 7 -11.85 1.96 -9.41
CA ALA A 7 -10.99 0.99 -8.74
C ALA A 7 -10.07 0.23 -9.71
N TRP A 8 -10.60 -0.23 -10.85
CA TRP A 8 -9.80 -0.89 -11.88
C TRP A 8 -8.74 0.05 -12.45
N THR A 9 -9.10 1.31 -12.74
CA THR A 9 -8.13 2.30 -13.21
C THR A 9 -7.02 2.51 -12.19
N LEU A 10 -7.36 2.69 -10.91
CA LEU A 10 -6.36 2.85 -9.85
C LEU A 10 -5.48 1.60 -9.68
N GLY A 11 -6.06 0.41 -9.78
CA GLY A 11 -5.32 -0.85 -9.74
C GLY A 11 -4.35 -1.01 -10.92
N ILE A 12 -4.79 -0.66 -12.14
CA ILE A 12 -3.92 -0.65 -13.33
C ILE A 12 -2.78 0.35 -13.15
N ILE A 13 -3.09 1.56 -12.68
CA ILE A 13 -2.07 2.58 -12.38
C ILE A 13 -1.09 2.06 -11.34
N ALA A 14 -1.56 1.40 -10.26
CA ALA A 14 -0.70 0.81 -9.25
C ALA A 14 0.26 -0.24 -9.84
N VAL A 15 -0.24 -1.13 -10.70
CA VAL A 15 0.59 -2.14 -11.37
C VAL A 15 1.63 -1.47 -12.28
N LEU A 16 1.22 -0.50 -13.10
CA LEU A 16 2.13 0.20 -13.99
C LEU A 16 3.20 0.99 -13.20
N ALA A 17 2.80 1.69 -12.14
CA ALA A 17 3.71 2.40 -11.25
C ALA A 17 4.63 1.46 -10.46
N SER A 18 4.23 0.21 -10.21
CA SER A 18 5.09 -0.78 -9.56
C SER A 18 6.20 -1.26 -10.48
N VAL A 19 5.91 -1.37 -11.78
CA VAL A 19 6.80 -2.01 -12.76
C VAL A 19 7.68 -0.99 -13.50
N ILE A 20 7.11 0.10 -14.01
CA ILE A 20 7.83 1.00 -14.93
C ILE A 20 9.10 1.60 -14.29
N PRO A 21 9.08 2.16 -13.06
CA PRO A 21 10.28 2.74 -12.45
C PRO A 21 11.40 1.72 -12.23
N ALA A 22 11.04 0.52 -11.76
CA ALA A 22 11.99 -0.55 -11.47
C ALA A 22 12.80 -1.00 -12.71
N PHE A 23 12.23 -0.88 -13.91
CA PHE A 23 12.92 -1.21 -15.17
C PHE A 23 13.52 0.01 -15.88
N ALA A 24 13.28 1.23 -15.41
CA ALA A 24 13.78 2.45 -16.03
C ALA A 24 15.28 2.71 -15.72
N GLY A 25 15.83 2.06 -14.69
CA GLY A 25 17.26 2.16 -14.34
C GLY A 25 17.67 3.58 -13.91
N VAL A 26 16.75 4.35 -13.36
CA VAL A 26 16.99 5.71 -12.88
C VAL A 26 17.46 5.64 -11.43
N ASP A 27 18.68 6.08 -11.16
CA ASP A 27 19.15 6.30 -9.79
C ASP A 27 18.37 7.47 -9.19
N GLU A 28 17.44 7.15 -8.29
CA GLU A 28 16.57 8.12 -7.67
C GLU A 28 16.98 8.39 -6.21
N PRO A 29 16.93 9.65 -5.72
CA PRO A 29 17.17 9.92 -4.31
C PRO A 29 16.23 9.10 -3.40
N ILE A 30 16.79 8.52 -2.33
CA ILE A 30 16.07 7.68 -1.35
C ILE A 30 14.75 8.31 -0.87
N ALA A 31 14.71 9.63 -0.70
CA ALA A 31 13.50 10.34 -0.29
C ALA A 31 12.36 10.24 -1.31
N ILE A 32 12.68 10.28 -2.61
CA ILE A 32 11.68 10.13 -3.67
C ILE A 32 11.31 8.66 -3.84
N HIS A 33 12.28 7.75 -3.71
CA HIS A 33 12.00 6.32 -3.70
C HIS A 33 10.98 5.92 -2.60
N HIS A 34 11.09 6.50 -1.40
CA HIS A 34 10.09 6.32 -0.34
C HIS A 34 8.74 6.98 -0.64
N LEU A 35 8.71 8.10 -1.37
CA LEU A 35 7.47 8.68 -1.88
C LEU A 35 6.80 7.75 -2.90
N ASP A 36 7.57 7.03 -3.71
CA ASP A 36 7.00 6.08 -4.66
C ASP A 36 6.33 4.90 -3.94
N HIS A 37 6.97 4.33 -2.92
CA HIS A 37 6.33 3.34 -2.04
C HIS A 37 5.02 3.88 -1.44
N SER A 38 5.00 5.15 -1.01
CA SER A 38 3.81 5.80 -0.47
C SER A 38 2.67 5.88 -1.49
N GLY A 39 3.02 6.23 -2.74
CA GLY A 39 2.06 6.32 -3.85
C GLY A 39 1.42 4.98 -4.16
N LEU A 40 2.22 3.90 -4.16
CA LEU A 40 1.75 2.54 -4.41
C LEU A 40 0.79 2.04 -3.34
N VAL A 41 1.13 2.23 -2.07
CA VAL A 41 0.25 1.90 -0.94
C VAL A 41 -1.06 2.70 -1.03
N LEU A 42 -0.99 3.98 -1.38
CA LEU A 42 -2.17 4.84 -1.54
C LEU A 42 -3.05 4.39 -2.71
N LEU A 43 -2.47 4.04 -3.85
CA LEU A 43 -3.22 3.57 -5.02
C LEU A 43 -3.95 2.26 -4.70
N GLY A 44 -3.30 1.32 -4.02
CA GLY A 44 -3.92 0.08 -3.54
C GLY A 44 -5.06 0.34 -2.53
N ALA A 45 -4.81 1.20 -1.54
CA ALA A 45 -5.79 1.63 -0.55
C ALA A 45 -7.01 2.31 -1.18
N ALA A 46 -6.79 3.22 -2.14
CA ALA A 46 -7.83 3.91 -2.86
C ALA A 46 -8.66 2.94 -3.73
N ALA A 47 -8.01 2.00 -4.42
CA ALA A 47 -8.71 0.97 -5.18
C ALA A 47 -9.67 0.17 -4.27
N ALA A 48 -9.21 -0.27 -3.10
CA ALA A 48 -10.06 -0.97 -2.11
C ALA A 48 -11.24 -0.11 -1.67
N PHE A 49 -11.02 1.18 -1.43
CA PHE A 49 -12.08 2.11 -1.03
C PHE A 49 -13.16 2.27 -2.11
N PHE A 50 -12.81 2.25 -3.39
CA PHE A 50 -13.77 2.39 -4.50
C PHE A 50 -14.48 1.08 -4.86
N VAL A 51 -13.91 -0.09 -4.55
CA VAL A 51 -14.60 -1.39 -4.71
C VAL A 51 -15.64 -1.61 -3.61
N ARG A 52 -15.49 -0.99 -2.43
CA ARG A 52 -16.37 -1.25 -1.28
C ARG A 52 -17.84 -0.95 -1.59
N ASP A 53 -18.71 -1.85 -1.15
CA ASP A 53 -20.15 -1.62 -1.14
C ASP A 53 -20.53 -0.74 0.06
N PRO A 54 -21.02 0.49 -0.15
CA PRO A 54 -21.38 1.40 0.94
C PRO A 54 -22.64 0.96 1.70
N SER A 55 -23.38 -0.03 1.19
CA SER A 55 -24.56 -0.61 1.85
C SER A 55 -24.23 -1.85 2.70
N ALA A 56 -23.04 -2.44 2.52
CA ALA A 56 -22.59 -3.58 3.30
C ALA A 56 -22.39 -3.18 4.76
N LYS A 57 -23.16 -3.79 5.67
CA LYS A 57 -22.94 -3.69 7.11
C LYS A 57 -21.94 -4.76 7.51
N GLY A 58 -20.72 -4.35 7.91
CA GLY A 58 -19.78 -5.25 8.57
C GLY A 58 -20.41 -5.83 9.85
N SER A 59 -20.16 -7.10 10.13
CA SER A 59 -20.61 -7.76 11.36
C SER A 59 -19.39 -8.15 12.21
N PRO A 60 -19.18 -7.50 13.37
CA PRO A 60 -18.07 -7.81 14.28
C PRO A 60 -18.06 -9.28 14.73
N ALA A 61 -19.22 -9.94 14.80
CA ALA A 61 -19.36 -11.34 15.22
C ALA A 61 -18.71 -12.35 14.25
N SER A 62 -18.46 -11.97 12.99
CA SER A 62 -17.67 -12.74 12.01
C SER A 62 -16.27 -12.12 11.76
N GLY A 63 -15.94 -11.08 12.54
CA GLY A 63 -15.13 -9.94 12.13
C GLY A 63 -13.69 -9.87 12.65
N ALA A 64 -13.31 -10.64 13.68
CA ALA A 64 -11.97 -10.57 14.27
C ALA A 64 -10.85 -10.85 13.24
N ARG A 65 -11.05 -11.81 12.32
CA ARG A 65 -10.11 -12.11 11.23
C ARG A 65 -9.86 -10.91 10.29
N TRP A 66 -10.88 -10.07 10.07
CA TRP A 66 -10.75 -8.90 9.22
C TRP A 66 -9.94 -7.81 9.91
N LEU A 67 -10.16 -7.61 11.22
CA LEU A 67 -9.31 -6.74 12.02
C LEU A 67 -7.85 -7.22 12.02
N VAL A 68 -7.63 -8.53 12.19
CA VAL A 68 -6.28 -9.11 12.13
C VAL A 68 -5.61 -8.80 10.79
N LEU A 69 -6.29 -9.01 9.65
CA LEU A 69 -5.73 -8.67 8.34
C LEU A 69 -5.46 -7.17 8.17
N THR A 70 -6.33 -6.30 8.69
CA THR A 70 -6.14 -4.85 8.67
C THR A 70 -4.88 -4.42 9.41
N VAL A 71 -4.57 -5.07 10.54
CA VAL A 71 -3.40 -4.76 11.37
C VAL A 71 -2.13 -5.43 10.84
N LEU A 72 -2.23 -6.69 10.41
CA LEU A 72 -1.06 -7.43 9.92
C LEU A 72 -0.56 -6.92 8.57
N ALA A 73 -1.43 -6.37 7.71
CA ALA A 73 -1.01 -5.85 6.41
C ALA A 73 0.08 -4.74 6.51
N PRO A 74 -0.11 -3.65 7.28
CA PRO A 74 0.94 -2.64 7.44
C PRO A 74 2.17 -3.17 8.17
N ILE A 75 2.03 -4.12 9.11
CA ILE A 75 3.18 -4.79 9.75
C ILE A 75 3.98 -5.57 8.69
N ALA A 76 3.32 -6.30 7.81
CA ALA A 76 3.97 -7.01 6.72
C ALA A 76 4.68 -6.03 5.76
N MET A 77 4.11 -4.86 5.48
CA MET A 77 4.80 -3.83 4.68
C MET A 77 6.12 -3.42 5.32
N MET A 78 6.17 -3.27 6.65
CA MET A 78 7.42 -2.93 7.35
C MET A 78 8.51 -4.00 7.18
N PHE A 79 8.13 -5.29 7.09
CA PHE A 79 9.07 -6.38 6.81
C PHE A 79 9.49 -6.45 5.35
N VAL A 80 8.60 -6.07 4.43
CA VAL A 80 8.92 -6.00 3.01
C VAL A 80 9.95 -4.88 2.77
N MET A 81 9.75 -3.72 3.40
CA MET A 81 10.67 -2.57 3.34
C MET A 81 11.83 -2.68 4.34
N TRP A 82 12.33 -3.89 4.59
CA TRP A 82 13.40 -4.08 5.55
C TRP A 82 14.73 -3.53 4.99
N PRO A 83 15.43 -2.61 5.67
CA PRO A 83 16.56 -1.87 5.07
C PRO A 83 17.69 -2.75 4.51
N SER A 84 17.97 -3.90 5.13
CA SER A 84 19.04 -4.80 4.66
C SER A 84 18.72 -5.51 3.33
N LEU A 85 17.51 -5.34 2.78
CA LEU A 85 17.12 -5.91 1.49
C LEU A 85 17.31 -4.92 0.34
N TYR A 86 17.50 -3.62 0.61
CA TYR A 86 17.45 -2.57 -0.43
C TYR A 86 18.54 -2.77 -1.49
N ASP A 87 19.81 -2.88 -1.09
CA ASP A 87 20.92 -3.11 -2.03
C ASP A 87 20.70 -4.33 -2.93
N TYR A 88 20.08 -5.38 -2.39
CA TYR A 88 19.77 -6.58 -3.16
C TYR A 88 18.59 -6.36 -4.12
N LEU A 89 17.52 -5.70 -3.68
CA LEU A 89 16.35 -5.43 -4.50
C LEU A 89 16.66 -4.43 -5.62
N ASP A 90 17.41 -3.37 -5.34
CA ASP A 90 17.86 -2.36 -6.31
C ASP A 90 18.72 -2.99 -7.41
N ALA A 91 19.52 -4.00 -7.08
CA ALA A 91 20.30 -4.75 -8.06
C ALA A 91 19.43 -5.70 -8.93
N HIS A 92 18.18 -5.96 -8.57
CA HIS A 92 17.29 -6.92 -9.22
C HIS A 92 15.93 -6.30 -9.53
N ALA A 93 15.84 -5.55 -10.63
CA ALA A 93 14.64 -4.85 -11.11
C ALA A 93 13.32 -5.66 -11.01
N SER A 94 13.34 -6.95 -11.36
CA SER A 94 12.14 -7.80 -11.28
C SER A 94 11.67 -8.08 -9.84
N LEU A 95 12.59 -8.22 -8.90
CA LEU A 95 12.29 -8.40 -7.48
C LEU A 95 11.84 -7.09 -6.85
N HIS A 96 12.44 -5.97 -7.26
CA HIS A 96 12.01 -4.64 -6.85
C HIS A 96 10.59 -4.32 -7.31
N ALA A 97 10.27 -4.60 -8.58
CA ALA A 97 8.92 -4.45 -9.10
C ALA A 97 7.91 -5.35 -8.36
N LEU A 98 8.32 -6.56 -7.97
CA LEU A 98 7.50 -7.46 -7.18
C LEU A 98 7.26 -6.90 -5.77
N GLU A 99 8.29 -6.34 -5.12
CA GLU A 99 8.18 -5.66 -3.84
C GLU A 99 7.12 -4.54 -3.90
N HIS A 100 7.25 -3.65 -4.88
CA HIS A 100 6.29 -2.58 -5.14
C HIS A 100 4.85 -3.10 -5.29
N LEU A 101 4.66 -4.18 -6.05
CA LEU A 101 3.35 -4.80 -6.24
C LEU A 101 2.79 -5.38 -4.92
N VAL A 102 3.66 -5.99 -4.10
CA VAL A 102 3.30 -6.49 -2.78
C VAL A 102 2.87 -5.34 -1.86
N LEU A 103 3.57 -4.20 -1.86
CA LEU A 103 3.19 -3.01 -1.09
C LEU A 103 1.80 -2.49 -1.50
N ALA A 104 1.54 -2.36 -2.81
CA ALA A 104 0.22 -1.96 -3.30
C ALA A 104 -0.88 -2.96 -2.88
N ALA A 105 -0.60 -4.27 -2.98
CA ALA A 105 -1.54 -5.32 -2.57
C ALA A 105 -1.84 -5.29 -1.07
N LEU A 106 -0.82 -5.08 -0.23
CA LEU A 106 -1.00 -4.94 1.22
C LEU A 106 -1.82 -3.69 1.56
N GLY A 107 -1.63 -2.59 0.82
CA GLY A 107 -2.42 -1.36 0.99
C GLY A 107 -3.89 -1.57 0.69
N TYR A 108 -4.17 -2.31 -0.39
CA TYR A 108 -5.51 -2.77 -0.73
C TYR A 108 -6.10 -3.65 0.38
N VAL A 109 -5.36 -4.65 0.85
CA VAL A 109 -5.82 -5.59 1.89
C VAL A 109 -6.14 -4.87 3.20
N ALA A 110 -5.27 -3.96 3.65
CA ALA A 110 -5.47 -3.22 4.89
C ALA A 110 -6.82 -2.48 4.91
N VAL A 111 -7.12 -1.74 3.82
CA VAL A 111 -8.36 -0.98 3.68
C VAL A 111 -9.56 -1.88 3.44
N ALA A 112 -9.45 -2.87 2.54
CA ALA A 112 -10.56 -3.76 2.21
C ALA A 112 -10.98 -4.61 3.42
N ALA A 113 -10.02 -5.14 4.17
CA ALA A 113 -10.29 -5.87 5.40
C ALA A 113 -10.89 -4.94 6.48
N GLY A 114 -10.41 -3.70 6.57
CA GLY A 114 -10.89 -2.76 7.57
C GLY A 114 -12.36 -2.42 7.35
N GLU A 115 -12.73 -2.13 6.10
CA GLU A 115 -14.13 -1.90 5.72
C GLU A 115 -15.02 -3.14 5.92
N ARG A 116 -14.48 -4.35 5.80
CA ARG A 116 -15.20 -5.60 6.10
C ARG A 116 -15.36 -5.86 7.60
N TYR A 117 -14.42 -5.42 8.43
CA TYR A 117 -14.51 -5.52 9.88
C TYR A 117 -15.61 -4.59 10.40
N VAL A 118 -15.41 -3.28 10.24
CA VAL A 118 -16.35 -2.23 10.63
C VAL A 118 -16.22 -1.09 9.63
N ARG A 119 -17.35 -0.59 9.13
CA ARG A 119 -17.39 0.53 8.18
C ARG A 119 -16.58 1.72 8.72
N GLY A 120 -15.67 2.24 7.89
CA GLY A 120 -14.81 3.37 8.24
C GLY A 120 -13.45 2.97 8.79
N VAL A 121 -13.26 1.76 9.36
CA VAL A 121 -11.93 1.33 9.85
C VAL A 121 -10.93 1.25 8.71
N GLY A 122 -11.35 0.77 7.54
CA GLY A 122 -10.47 0.73 6.37
C GLY A 122 -10.10 2.13 5.88
N ALA A 123 -11.06 3.06 5.83
CA ALA A 123 -10.77 4.46 5.52
C ALA A 123 -9.80 5.10 6.52
N THR A 124 -10.00 4.90 7.84
CA THR A 124 -9.09 5.36 8.89
C THR A 124 -7.69 4.77 8.69
N MET A 125 -7.59 3.46 8.45
CA MET A 125 -6.30 2.82 8.17
C MET A 125 -5.63 3.38 6.92
N GLY A 126 -6.39 3.61 5.85
CA GLY A 126 -5.88 4.25 4.62
C GLY A 126 -5.30 5.64 4.87
N VAL A 127 -5.99 6.47 5.67
CA VAL A 127 -5.48 7.79 6.07
C VAL A 127 -4.23 7.68 6.92
N LEU A 128 -4.19 6.75 7.89
CA LEU A 128 -3.01 6.55 8.74
C LEU A 128 -1.80 6.09 7.92
N MET A 129 -1.98 5.14 7.00
CA MET A 129 -0.91 4.71 6.08
C MET A 129 -0.42 5.86 5.20
N PHE A 130 -1.33 6.68 4.66
CA PHE A 130 -0.96 7.85 3.87
C PHE A 130 -0.15 8.86 4.68
N VAL A 131 -0.62 9.21 5.89
CA VAL A 131 0.09 10.14 6.78
C VAL A 131 1.47 9.60 7.15
N MET A 132 1.55 8.32 7.54
CA MET A 132 2.83 7.67 7.84
C MET A 132 3.79 7.78 6.68
N ALA A 133 3.32 7.55 5.46
CA ALA A 133 4.18 7.54 4.30
C ALA A 133 4.66 8.96 3.90
N VAL A 134 3.79 9.98 4.05
CA VAL A 134 4.19 11.40 3.92
C VAL A 134 5.24 11.77 4.97
N LEU A 135 5.08 11.31 6.21
CA LEU A 135 6.05 11.57 7.29
C LEU A 135 7.39 10.87 7.01
N SER A 136 7.37 9.62 6.52
CA SER A 136 8.59 8.88 6.16
C SER A 136 9.35 9.54 5.02
N ALA A 137 8.66 10.06 4.00
CA ALA A 137 9.27 10.86 2.95
C ALA A 137 9.94 12.15 3.47
N ALA A 138 9.40 12.73 4.54
CA ALA A 138 10.01 13.87 5.24
C ALA A 138 11.15 13.47 6.19
N GLY A 139 11.54 12.19 6.22
CA GLY A 139 12.65 11.66 7.03
C GLY A 139 12.24 11.14 8.42
N TYR A 140 10.95 11.06 8.75
CA TYR A 140 10.51 10.46 10.01
C TYR A 140 10.68 8.94 10.01
N GLY A 141 11.38 8.41 11.01
CA GLY A 141 11.63 6.96 11.12
C GLY A 141 12.70 6.42 10.17
N VAL A 142 13.35 7.29 9.38
CA VAL A 142 14.54 6.94 8.58
C VAL A 142 15.77 7.19 9.44
N MET A 143 16.56 6.14 9.73
CA MET A 143 17.87 6.34 10.34
C MET A 143 18.79 6.96 9.31
N LYS A 144 19.29 8.18 9.57
CA LYS A 144 20.43 8.70 8.82
C LYS A 144 21.64 7.80 9.11
N PRO A 145 22.46 7.47 8.09
CA PRO A 145 23.75 6.83 8.34
C PRO A 145 24.63 7.69 9.26
#